data_AF-A0A6M4PFA2-F1
#
_entry.id   AF-A0A6M4PFA2-F1
#
_cell.length_a   1.000
_cell.length_b   1.000
_cell.length_c   1.000
_cell.angle_alpha   90.00
_cell.angle_beta   90.00
_cell.angle_gamma   90.00
#
_symmetry.space_group_name_H-M   'P 1'
#
loop_
_entity.id
_entity.type
_entity.pdbx_description
1 polymer ?
#
loop_
_entity_poly.entity_id
_entity_poly.type
_entity_poly.pdbx_seq_one_letter_code
_entity_poly.pdbx_strand_id
1 'polypeptide(L)'
;MTETPNTPASTDSQTAETPPQGPTVESLQAEVEKWKSLSRTNEKRWNDASSELERIRQESMTDAEKAIEAAKAEARNAALAEVGTRLVDAELRAQAAAAGVELPSADFLNMSRFLGSDGSVDTAAVTAFVSSLPKPAAGPAFRQDIGLGRQGEPAAGQLTRDDLSRMTPREINEARKAGKLDALLRGEI
;
A
#
# COMPACT_ATOMS: atom_id res chain seq x y z
N MET A 1 -118.33 35.49 20.89
CA MET A 1 -118.33 36.14 19.55
C MET A 1 -117.34 37.27 19.68
N THR A 2 -116.19 37.34 19.01
CA THR A 2 -115.75 36.98 17.65
C THR A 2 -114.20 36.86 17.69
N GLU A 3 -113.59 35.78 17.20
CA GLU A 3 -112.96 35.61 15.87
C GLU A 3 -111.77 36.52 15.52
N THR A 4 -110.75 35.83 15.00
CA THR A 4 -109.34 36.08 14.67
C THR A 4 -109.10 37.12 13.54
N PRO A 5 -107.84 37.56 13.28
CA PRO A 5 -106.90 36.83 12.39
C PRO A 5 -105.44 36.82 12.92
N ASN A 6 -104.64 35.75 12.83
CA ASN A 6 -104.11 34.94 11.71
C ASN A 6 -102.90 35.59 10.97
N THR A 7 -101.66 35.30 11.47
CA THR A 7 -100.51 34.64 10.77
C THR A 7 -99.74 35.45 9.67
N PRO A 8 -98.43 35.21 9.35
CA PRO A 8 -97.23 34.78 10.13
C PRO A 8 -95.89 35.51 9.75
N ALA A 9 -94.80 35.00 10.35
CA ALA A 9 -93.46 34.79 9.76
C ALA A 9 -92.48 35.97 9.58
N SER A 10 -91.37 35.91 10.30
CA SER A 10 -90.12 35.31 9.79
C SER A 10 -89.04 35.42 10.86
N THR A 11 -88.52 34.30 11.34
CA THR A 11 -87.23 34.29 12.04
C THR A 11 -86.41 33.13 11.52
N ASP A 12 -85.36 33.52 10.82
CA ASP A 12 -84.26 32.70 10.34
C ASP A 12 -83.79 31.72 11.40
N SER A 13 -83.69 30.46 10.99
CA SER A 13 -82.93 29.46 11.73
C SER A 13 -81.46 29.64 11.38
N GLN A 14 -80.68 30.23 12.28
CA GLN A 14 -79.23 30.07 12.29
C GLN A 14 -78.83 29.12 13.41
N THR A 15 -78.32 27.96 12.99
CA THR A 15 -77.49 27.05 13.77
C THR A 15 -76.36 27.84 14.44
N ALA A 16 -76.30 27.80 15.77
CA ALA A 16 -75.11 28.17 16.53
C ALA A 16 -74.56 26.90 17.20
N GLU A 17 -73.36 26.53 16.76
CA GLU A 17 -72.58 25.38 17.23
C GLU A 17 -72.36 25.45 18.75
N THR A 18 -72.60 24.32 19.43
CA THR A 18 -72.21 24.15 20.83
C THR A 18 -70.69 23.96 20.89
N PRO A 19 -69.94 24.72 21.70
CA PRO A 19 -68.50 24.55 21.82
C PRO A 19 -68.17 23.16 22.38
N PRO A 20 -67.12 22.49 21.86
CA PRO A 20 -66.76 21.14 22.31
C PRO A 20 -66.40 21.17 23.80
N GLN A 21 -67.13 20.39 24.61
CA GLN A 21 -66.72 20.10 25.98
C GLN A 21 -65.34 19.45 25.96
N GLY A 22 -64.36 20.11 26.56
CA GLY A 22 -63.00 19.58 26.69
C GLY A 22 -62.99 18.26 27.49
N PRO A 23 -61.99 17.39 27.26
CA PRO A 23 -61.90 16.08 27.91
C PRO A 23 -61.88 16.22 29.44
N THR A 24 -62.63 15.35 30.13
CA THR A 24 -62.65 15.27 31.60
C THR A 24 -61.34 14.69 32.13
N VAL A 25 -61.04 14.95 33.41
CA VAL A 25 -59.81 14.44 34.05
C VAL A 25 -59.71 12.91 34.01
N GLU A 26 -60.82 12.18 34.17
CA GLU A 26 -60.82 10.72 33.99
C GLU A 26 -60.50 10.27 32.56
N SER A 27 -60.99 10.99 31.54
CA SER A 27 -60.69 10.66 30.13
C SER A 27 -59.20 10.85 29.81
N LEU A 28 -58.57 11.87 30.38
CA LEU A 28 -57.14 12.14 30.24
C LEU A 28 -56.29 11.06 30.94
N GLN A 29 -56.71 10.58 32.11
CA GLN A 29 -56.03 9.49 32.82
C GLN A 29 -56.09 8.18 32.04
N ALA A 30 -57.26 7.82 31.50
CA ALA A 30 -57.43 6.64 30.65
C ALA A 30 -56.57 6.72 29.37
N GLU A 31 -56.46 7.91 28.78
CA GLU A 31 -55.60 8.13 27.61
C GLU A 31 -54.11 7.96 27.96
N VAL A 32 -53.66 8.48 29.10
CA VAL A 32 -52.27 8.29 29.57
C VAL A 32 -51.95 6.80 29.79
N GLU A 33 -52.85 6.04 30.40
CA GLU A 33 -52.66 4.59 30.60
C GLU A 33 -52.62 3.82 29.27
N LYS A 34 -53.48 4.20 28.32
CA LYS A 34 -53.48 3.66 26.96
C LYS A 34 -52.16 3.94 26.25
N TRP A 35 -51.65 5.17 26.29
CA TRP A 35 -50.36 5.51 25.67
C TRP A 35 -49.19 4.83 26.36
N LYS A 36 -49.23 4.69 27.69
CA LYS A 36 -48.20 3.98 28.46
C LYS A 36 -48.16 2.49 28.12
N SER A 37 -49.32 1.83 28.00
CA SER A 37 -49.40 0.42 27.60
C SER A 37 -48.98 0.21 26.14
N LEU A 38 -49.39 1.11 25.24
CA LEU A 38 -49.00 1.08 23.84
C LEU A 38 -47.48 1.27 23.68
N SER A 39 -46.91 2.22 24.42
CA SER A 39 -45.46 2.48 24.44
C SER A 39 -44.68 1.23 24.88
N ARG A 40 -45.07 0.62 26.00
CA ARG A 40 -44.45 -0.62 26.49
C ARG A 40 -44.58 -1.79 25.50
N THR A 41 -45.70 -1.88 24.81
CA THR A 41 -45.94 -2.93 23.80
C THR A 41 -45.07 -2.71 22.56
N ASN A 42 -44.93 -1.46 22.11
CA ASN A 42 -44.07 -1.11 20.99
C ASN A 42 -42.59 -1.31 21.32
N GLU A 43 -42.16 -0.93 22.52
CA GLU A 43 -40.81 -1.17 23.02
C GLU A 43 -40.50 -2.67 23.03
N LYS A 44 -41.42 -3.49 23.55
CA LYS A 44 -41.27 -4.95 23.51
C LYS A 44 -41.16 -5.48 22.08
N ARG A 45 -42.07 -5.07 21.19
CA ARG A 45 -42.05 -5.49 19.78
C ARG A 45 -40.78 -5.05 19.05
N TRP A 46 -40.25 -3.88 19.37
CA TRP A 46 -39.01 -3.38 18.80
C TRP A 46 -37.81 -4.21 19.27
N ASN A 47 -37.75 -4.57 20.55
CA ASN A 47 -36.71 -5.45 21.10
C ASN A 47 -36.79 -6.87 20.51
N ASP A 48 -37.99 -7.42 20.37
CA ASP A 48 -38.20 -8.74 19.78
C ASP A 48 -37.80 -8.73 18.27
N ALA A 49 -38.16 -7.69 17.53
CA ALA A 49 -37.80 -7.55 16.11
C ALA A 49 -36.30 -7.26 15.89
N SER A 50 -35.67 -6.47 16.77
CA SER A 50 -34.24 -6.17 16.67
C SER A 50 -33.39 -7.38 17.02
N SER A 51 -33.78 -8.16 18.03
CA SER A 51 -33.10 -9.42 18.38
C SER A 51 -33.22 -10.47 17.28
N GLU A 52 -34.38 -10.59 16.62
CA GLU A 52 -34.54 -11.50 15.48
C GLU A 52 -33.73 -11.04 14.25
N LEU A 53 -33.68 -9.73 13.97
CA LEU A 53 -32.82 -9.20 12.91
C LEU A 53 -31.33 -9.46 13.19
N GLU A 54 -30.89 -9.25 14.42
CA GLU A 54 -29.51 -9.51 14.82
C GLU A 54 -29.18 -10.99 14.73
N ARG A 55 -30.11 -11.86 15.13
CA ARG A 55 -29.97 -13.31 14.99
C ARG A 55 -29.87 -13.76 13.53
N ILE A 56 -30.75 -13.26 12.65
CA ILE A 56 -30.68 -13.52 11.20
C ILE A 56 -29.37 -12.99 10.62
N ARG A 57 -28.88 -11.85 11.10
CA ARG A 57 -27.60 -11.26 10.71
C ARG A 57 -26.43 -12.14 11.17
N GLN A 58 -26.42 -12.63 12.40
CA GLN A 58 -25.40 -13.56 12.90
C GLN A 58 -25.40 -14.90 12.16
N GLU A 59 -26.58 -15.45 11.89
CA GLU A 59 -26.76 -16.69 11.13
C GLU A 59 -26.33 -16.52 9.66
N SER A 60 -26.49 -15.34 9.08
CA SER A 60 -26.03 -15.04 7.71
C SER A 60 -24.57 -14.56 7.62
N MET A 61 -23.98 -14.07 8.71
CA MET A 61 -22.59 -13.57 8.73
C MET A 61 -21.53 -14.67 8.85
N THR A 62 -21.86 -15.94 9.09
CA THR A 62 -20.81 -16.93 9.46
C THR A 62 -20.26 -17.82 8.34
N ASP A 63 -21.02 -18.06 7.27
CA ASP A 63 -20.53 -18.80 6.09
C ASP A 63 -20.36 -17.91 4.86
N ALA A 64 -21.24 -16.91 4.68
CA ALA A 64 -21.16 -15.98 3.56
C ALA A 64 -19.94 -15.06 3.65
N GLU A 65 -19.59 -14.56 4.85
CA GLU A 65 -18.42 -13.68 5.01
C GLU A 65 -17.11 -14.43 4.84
N LYS A 66 -17.03 -15.67 5.35
CA LYS A 66 -15.87 -16.54 5.10
C LYS A 66 -15.72 -16.85 3.61
N ALA A 67 -16.82 -17.12 2.92
CA ALA A 67 -16.81 -17.35 1.48
C ALA A 67 -16.36 -16.10 0.70
N ILE A 68 -16.83 -14.91 1.10
CA ILE A 68 -16.43 -13.64 0.49
C ILE A 68 -14.96 -13.33 0.76
N GLU A 69 -14.46 -13.50 1.98
CA GLU A 69 -13.04 -13.26 2.29
C GLU A 69 -12.12 -14.29 1.62
N ALA A 70 -12.52 -15.56 1.55
CA ALA A 70 -11.80 -16.57 0.77
C ALA A 70 -11.77 -16.21 -0.72
N ALA A 71 -12.91 -15.80 -1.29
CA ALA A 71 -13.00 -15.38 -2.69
C ALA A 71 -12.17 -14.11 -2.97
N LYS A 72 -12.13 -13.14 -2.04
CA LYS A 72 -11.27 -11.95 -2.16
C LYS A 72 -9.78 -12.31 -2.09
N ALA A 73 -9.40 -13.20 -1.17
CA ALA A 73 -8.02 -13.67 -1.05
C ALA A 73 -7.58 -14.42 -2.31
N GLU A 74 -8.44 -15.30 -2.83
CA GLU A 74 -8.18 -16.03 -4.08
C GLU A 74 -8.10 -15.08 -5.29
N ALA A 75 -9.02 -14.12 -5.40
CA ALA A 75 -8.99 -13.12 -6.46
C ALA A 75 -7.73 -12.23 -6.41
N ARG A 76 -7.29 -11.85 -5.21
CA ARG A 76 -6.04 -11.08 -5.02
C ARG A 76 -4.83 -11.91 -5.44
N ASN A 77 -4.77 -13.18 -5.03
CA ASN A 77 -3.67 -14.07 -5.39
C ASN A 77 -3.63 -14.34 -6.90
N ALA A 78 -4.79 -14.53 -7.54
CA ALA A 78 -4.89 -14.69 -8.99
C ALA A 78 -4.42 -13.44 -9.73
N ALA A 79 -4.86 -12.25 -9.31
CA ALA A 79 -4.42 -10.99 -9.90
C ALA A 79 -2.91 -10.77 -9.74
N LEU A 80 -2.36 -11.07 -8.56
CA LEU A 80 -0.92 -10.97 -8.30
C LEU A 80 -0.13 -12.02 -9.09
N ALA A 81 -0.65 -13.22 -9.32
CA ALA A 81 0.00 -14.22 -10.17
C ALA A 81 0.10 -13.78 -11.63
N GLU A 82 -0.92 -13.09 -12.16
CA GLU A 82 -0.92 -12.57 -13.54
C GLU A 82 0.13 -11.47 -13.77
N VAL A 83 0.36 -10.60 -12.78
CA VAL A 83 1.31 -9.48 -12.88
C VAL A 83 2.64 -9.74 -12.19
N GLY A 84 2.74 -10.79 -11.39
CA GLY A 84 3.86 -11.05 -10.49
C GLY A 84 5.18 -11.20 -11.23
N THR A 85 5.19 -11.90 -12.37
CA THR A 85 6.39 -12.05 -13.20
C THR A 85 6.89 -10.71 -13.76
N ARG A 86 5.98 -9.81 -14.14
CA ARG A 86 6.34 -8.45 -14.58
C ARG A 86 6.83 -7.59 -13.42
N LEU A 87 6.26 -7.77 -12.23
CA LEU A 87 6.69 -7.08 -11.02
C LEU A 87 8.10 -7.51 -10.61
N VAL A 88 8.39 -8.81 -10.68
CA VAL A 88 9.74 -9.37 -10.46
C VAL A 88 10.74 -8.79 -11.45
N ASP A 89 10.43 -8.76 -12.75
CA ASP A 89 11.33 -8.18 -13.77
C ASP A 89 11.61 -6.69 -13.49
N ALA A 90 10.59 -5.92 -13.12
CA ALA A 90 10.73 -4.52 -12.77
C ALA A 90 11.60 -4.31 -11.51
N GLU A 91 11.38 -5.09 -10.46
CA GLU A 91 12.14 -5.01 -9.21
C GLU A 91 13.61 -5.42 -9.43
N LEU A 92 13.83 -6.50 -10.18
CA LEU A 92 15.16 -6.98 -10.51
C LEU A 92 15.95 -5.92 -11.26
N ARG A 93 15.35 -5.28 -12.27
CA ARG A 93 15.95 -4.17 -13.02
C ARG A 93 16.23 -2.96 -12.14
N ALA A 94 15.31 -2.60 -11.24
CA ALA A 94 15.49 -1.47 -10.34
C ALA A 94 16.67 -1.70 -9.38
N GLN A 95 16.74 -2.87 -8.75
CA GLN A 95 17.82 -3.20 -7.82
C GLN A 95 19.17 -3.35 -8.53
N ALA A 96 19.20 -3.98 -9.70
CA ALA A 96 20.43 -4.09 -10.48
C ALA A 96 20.95 -2.73 -10.94
N ALA A 97 20.07 -1.83 -11.40
CA ALA A 97 20.45 -0.47 -11.74
C ALA A 97 21.00 0.30 -10.53
N ALA A 98 20.38 0.16 -9.35
CA ALA A 98 20.86 0.76 -8.11
C ALA A 98 22.24 0.20 -7.68
N ALA A 99 22.48 -1.09 -7.91
CA ALA A 99 23.76 -1.74 -7.63
C ALA A 99 24.82 -1.51 -8.73
N GLY A 100 24.41 -0.94 -9.87
CA GLY A 100 25.26 -0.80 -11.06
C GLY A 100 25.62 -2.14 -11.72
N VAL A 101 24.85 -3.19 -11.49
CA VAL A 101 25.16 -4.55 -11.97
C VAL A 101 24.36 -4.87 -13.23
N GLU A 102 24.99 -5.58 -14.16
CA GLU A 102 24.33 -6.05 -15.37
C GLU A 102 23.56 -7.35 -15.10
N LEU A 103 22.28 -7.39 -15.48
CA LEU A 103 21.45 -8.57 -15.33
C LEU A 103 21.61 -9.53 -16.52
N PRO A 104 21.57 -10.85 -16.29
CA PRO A 104 21.40 -11.80 -17.37
C PRO A 104 20.02 -11.63 -18.04
N SER A 105 19.88 -12.09 -19.30
CA SER A 105 18.60 -12.00 -20.01
C SER A 105 17.47 -12.64 -19.21
N ALA A 106 16.31 -11.99 -19.20
CA ALA A 106 15.10 -12.44 -18.51
C ALA A 106 14.67 -13.86 -18.95
N ASP A 107 14.97 -14.27 -20.18
CA ASP A 107 14.66 -15.60 -20.71
C ASP A 107 15.38 -16.74 -19.96
N PHE A 108 16.53 -16.44 -19.34
CA PHE A 108 17.30 -17.43 -18.56
C PHE A 108 16.95 -17.41 -17.07
N LEU A 109 16.11 -16.48 -16.64
CA LEU A 109 15.75 -16.31 -15.24
C LEU A 109 14.43 -16.99 -14.93
N ASN A 110 14.45 -17.85 -13.92
CA ASN A 110 13.23 -18.44 -13.40
C ASN A 110 12.51 -17.44 -12.47
N MET A 111 11.65 -16.60 -13.06
CA MET A 111 10.93 -15.54 -12.36
C MET A 111 10.04 -16.06 -11.22
N SER A 112 9.59 -17.33 -11.28
CA SER A 112 8.76 -17.90 -10.23
C SER A 112 9.52 -18.15 -8.92
N ARG A 113 10.86 -18.15 -8.92
CA ARG A 113 11.66 -18.29 -7.70
C ARG A 113 11.72 -17.01 -6.85
N PHE A 114 11.36 -15.88 -7.46
CA PHE A 114 11.31 -14.58 -6.81
C PHE A 114 9.89 -14.18 -6.43
N LEU A 115 8.93 -15.10 -6.56
CA LEU A 115 7.55 -14.90 -6.15
C LEU A 115 7.30 -15.62 -4.82
N GLY A 116 6.67 -14.92 -3.89
CA GLY A 116 6.17 -15.47 -2.63
C GLY A 116 4.92 -16.34 -2.83
N SER A 117 4.52 -17.06 -1.78
CA SER A 117 3.33 -17.92 -1.78
C SER A 117 2.01 -17.17 -2.04
N ASP A 118 2.01 -15.85 -1.88
CA ASP A 118 0.89 -14.93 -2.09
C ASP A 118 0.93 -14.23 -3.47
N GLY A 119 1.89 -14.60 -4.34
CA GLY A 119 2.09 -13.96 -5.64
C GLY A 119 2.79 -12.60 -5.56
N SER A 120 3.23 -12.16 -4.37
CA SER A 120 4.04 -10.95 -4.21
C SER A 120 5.52 -11.20 -4.54
N VAL A 121 6.29 -10.13 -4.74
CA VAL A 121 7.73 -10.24 -5.02
C VAL A 121 8.49 -10.50 -3.72
N ASP A 122 9.30 -11.56 -3.71
CA ASP A 122 10.26 -11.84 -2.65
C ASP A 122 11.50 -10.94 -2.81
N THR A 123 11.43 -9.76 -2.19
CA THR A 123 12.50 -8.76 -2.22
C THR A 123 13.81 -9.26 -1.62
N ALA A 124 13.76 -10.21 -0.67
CA ALA A 124 14.96 -10.79 -0.07
C ALA A 124 15.68 -11.71 -1.06
N ALA A 125 14.93 -12.55 -1.78
CA ALA A 125 15.48 -13.39 -2.84
C ALA A 125 16.06 -12.55 -4.00
N VAL A 126 15.37 -11.47 -4.40
CA VAL A 126 15.87 -10.54 -5.43
C VAL A 126 17.17 -9.87 -4.96
N THR A 127 17.20 -9.35 -3.73
CA THR A 127 18.39 -8.68 -3.18
C THR A 127 19.58 -9.64 -3.09
N ALA A 128 19.35 -10.87 -2.64
CA ALA A 128 20.38 -11.90 -2.55
C ALA A 128 20.94 -12.26 -3.93
N PHE A 129 20.06 -12.40 -4.94
CA PHE A 129 20.48 -12.66 -6.31
C PHE A 129 21.30 -11.51 -6.90
N VAL A 130 20.82 -10.27 -6.81
CA VAL A 130 21.54 -9.08 -7.32
C VAL A 130 22.89 -8.93 -6.62
N SER A 131 22.96 -9.20 -5.32
CA SER A 131 24.22 -9.15 -4.55
C SER A 131 25.21 -10.25 -4.93
N SER A 132 24.72 -11.38 -5.44
CA SER A 132 25.56 -12.50 -5.89
C SER A 132 26.16 -12.29 -7.28
N LEU A 133 25.61 -11.35 -8.05
CA LEU A 133 26.10 -11.05 -9.38
C LEU A 133 27.46 -10.33 -9.32
N PRO A 134 28.33 -10.56 -10.32
CA PRO A 134 29.62 -9.90 -10.38
C PRO A 134 29.43 -8.39 -10.47
N LYS A 135 29.97 -7.66 -9.50
CA LYS A 135 30.01 -6.20 -9.57
C LYS A 135 30.88 -5.80 -10.75
N PRO A 136 30.48 -4.78 -11.53
CA PRO A 136 31.38 -4.25 -12.55
C PRO A 136 32.68 -3.86 -11.86
N ALA A 137 33.81 -4.35 -12.40
CA ALA A 137 35.09 -3.80 -12.02
C ALA A 137 35.01 -2.30 -12.27
N ALA A 138 35.24 -1.48 -11.25
CA ALA A 138 35.33 -0.04 -11.44
C ALA A 138 36.44 0.18 -12.47
N GLY A 139 36.03 0.47 -13.70
CA GLY A 139 36.96 0.85 -14.75
C GLY A 139 37.78 2.04 -14.27
N PRO A 140 39.01 2.22 -14.78
CA PRO A 140 39.79 3.39 -14.41
C PRO A 140 38.94 4.65 -14.66
N ALA A 141 38.96 5.58 -13.71
CA ALA A 141 38.17 6.82 -13.77
C ALA A 141 38.41 7.63 -15.05
N PHE A 142 39.54 7.39 -15.71
CA PHE A 142 39.93 7.99 -16.97
C PHE A 142 40.32 6.89 -17.97
N ARG A 143 40.07 7.14 -19.26
CA ARG A 143 40.56 6.27 -20.34
C ARG A 143 42.08 6.27 -20.29
N GLN A 144 42.68 5.10 -20.09
CA GLN A 144 44.13 4.94 -20.02
C GLN A 144 44.80 4.89 -21.41
N ASP A 145 44.02 4.75 -22.48
CA ASP A 145 44.50 4.57 -23.87
C ASP A 145 44.43 5.85 -24.71
N ILE A 146 44.70 7.00 -24.08
CA ILE A 146 44.77 8.30 -24.77
C ILE A 146 46.20 8.68 -25.16
N GLY A 147 47.17 7.78 -25.00
CA GLY A 147 48.58 8.03 -25.30
C GLY A 147 49.27 9.03 -24.35
N LEU A 148 48.63 9.40 -23.23
CA LEU A 148 49.18 10.34 -22.24
C LEU A 148 50.11 9.67 -21.20
N GLY A 149 50.46 8.39 -21.36
CA GLY A 149 51.15 7.60 -20.35
C GLY A 149 50.25 7.27 -19.15
N ARG A 150 50.73 6.42 -18.24
CA ARG A 150 49.97 6.02 -17.04
C ARG A 150 49.85 7.22 -16.11
N GLN A 151 48.63 7.70 -15.91
CA GLN A 151 48.35 8.75 -14.93
C GLN A 151 47.99 8.11 -13.59
N GLY A 152 48.85 8.30 -12.58
CA GLY A 152 48.63 7.81 -11.22
C GLY A 152 49.93 7.53 -10.49
N GLU A 153 49.85 7.24 -9.19
CA GLU A 153 51.02 6.89 -8.39
C GLU A 153 51.73 5.65 -8.99
N PRO A 154 53.08 5.62 -8.93
CA PRO A 154 53.85 4.45 -9.35
C PRO A 154 53.35 3.20 -8.64
N ALA A 155 53.44 2.04 -9.29
CA ALA A 155 53.10 0.78 -8.63
C ALA A 155 53.90 0.65 -7.31
N ALA A 156 53.26 0.17 -6.24
CA ALA A 156 53.85 0.16 -4.90
C ALA A 156 55.28 -0.44 -4.92
N GLY A 157 56.26 0.36 -4.48
CA GLY A 157 57.68 -0.04 -4.44
C GLY A 157 58.52 0.34 -5.67
N GLN A 158 57.92 0.96 -6.71
CA GLN A 158 58.65 1.57 -7.83
C GLN A 158 59.11 2.99 -7.47
N LEU A 159 60.33 3.33 -7.86
CA LEU A 159 60.91 4.66 -7.65
C LEU A 159 60.50 5.59 -8.80
N THR A 160 60.36 6.88 -8.48
CA THR A 160 60.03 7.92 -9.46
C THR A 160 61.29 8.58 -10.03
N ARG A 161 61.12 9.39 -11.09
CA ARG A 161 62.21 10.19 -11.67
C ARG A 161 62.82 11.15 -10.64
N ASP A 162 62.00 11.70 -9.75
CA ASP A 162 62.45 12.61 -8.70
C ASP A 162 63.28 11.88 -7.63
N ASP A 163 62.90 10.66 -7.27
CA ASP A 163 63.69 9.82 -6.36
C ASP A 163 65.07 9.51 -6.96
N LEU A 164 65.12 9.19 -8.25
CA LEU A 164 66.35 8.89 -8.97
C LEU A 164 67.33 10.07 -8.97
N SER A 165 66.82 11.30 -9.03
CA SER A 165 67.64 12.52 -9.02
C SER A 165 68.39 12.73 -7.70
N ARG A 166 67.94 12.09 -6.61
CA ARG A 166 68.52 12.19 -5.27
C ARG A 166 69.37 10.97 -4.91
N MET A 167 69.45 9.96 -5.77
CA MET A 167 70.19 8.73 -5.54
C MET A 167 71.60 8.78 -6.13
N THR A 168 72.52 8.09 -5.47
CA THR A 168 73.88 7.89 -5.99
C THR A 168 73.91 6.82 -7.08
N PRO A 169 74.92 6.82 -7.97
CA PRO A 169 75.06 5.80 -9.01
C PRO A 169 75.08 4.36 -8.48
N ARG A 170 75.58 4.13 -7.27
CA ARG A 170 75.59 2.81 -6.64
C ARG A 170 74.18 2.37 -6.26
N GLU A 171 73.39 3.27 -5.67
CA GLU A 171 72.02 2.99 -5.25
C GLU A 171 71.09 2.78 -6.46
N ILE A 172 71.31 3.49 -7.56
CA ILE A 172 70.58 3.29 -8.82
C ILE A 172 70.79 1.87 -9.34
N ASN A 173 72.02 1.37 -9.31
CA ASN A 173 72.32 0.00 -9.78
C ASN A 173 71.69 -1.07 -8.88
N GLU A 174 71.67 -0.86 -7.57
CA GLU A 174 70.99 -1.77 -6.64
C GLU A 174 69.47 -1.73 -6.81
N ALA A 175 68.89 -0.54 -7.00
CA ALA A 175 67.46 -0.39 -7.30
C ALA A 175 67.06 -1.05 -8.63
N ARG A 176 67.92 -0.99 -9.65
CA ARG A 176 67.73 -1.69 -10.92
C ARG A 176 67.73 -3.21 -10.74
N LYS A 177 68.70 -3.76 -10.00
CA LYS A 177 68.73 -5.21 -9.69
C LYS A 177 67.53 -5.65 -8.85
N ALA A 178 67.06 -4.77 -7.97
CA ALA A 178 65.89 -5.00 -7.13
C ALA A 178 64.55 -4.81 -7.87
N GLY A 179 64.55 -4.49 -9.19
CA GLY A 179 63.35 -4.31 -9.99
C GLY A 179 62.53 -3.05 -9.65
N LYS A 180 63.09 -2.12 -8.88
CA LYS A 180 62.40 -0.90 -8.42
C LYS A 180 62.33 0.20 -9.48
N LEU A 181 62.98 0.01 -10.63
CA LEU A 181 63.05 0.97 -11.74
C LEU A 181 62.34 0.47 -12.99
N ASP A 182 61.67 -0.68 -12.94
CA ASP A 182 61.09 -1.35 -14.10
C ASP A 182 60.02 -0.49 -14.78
N ALA A 183 59.19 0.20 -13.99
CA ALA A 183 58.16 1.08 -14.51
C ALA A 183 58.75 2.33 -15.20
N LEU A 184 59.83 2.91 -14.65
CA LEU A 184 60.56 4.01 -15.30
C LEU A 184 61.22 3.57 -16.61
N LEU A 185 61.80 2.36 -16.63
CA LEU A 185 62.46 1.81 -17.81
C LEU A 185 61.48 1.45 -18.94
N ARG A 186 60.24 1.09 -18.59
CA ARG A 186 59.15 0.84 -19.55
C ARG A 186 58.39 2.11 -19.96
N GLY A 187 58.72 3.28 -19.38
CA GLY A 187 58.03 4.54 -19.67
C GLY A 187 56.60 4.60 -19.12
N GLU A 188 56.34 3.87 -18.05
CA GLU A 188 55.03 3.76 -17.39
C GLU A 188 54.83 4.81 -16.28
N ILE A 189 55.76 5.77 -16.12
CA ILE A 189 55.73 6.86 -15.13
C ILE A 189 56.46 8.08 -15.68
#